data_AF-A0A2V8K046-F1
#
_entry.id   AF-A0A2V8K046-F1
#
_cell.length_a   1.000
_cell.length_b   1.000
_cell.length_c   1.000
_cell.angle_alpha   90.00
_cell.angle_beta   90.00
_cell.angle_gamma   90.00
#
_symmetry.space_group_name_H-M   'P 1'
#
loop_
_entity.id
_entity.type
_entity.pdbx_description
1 polymer ?
#
loop_
_entity_poly.entity_id
_entity_poly.type
_entity_poly.pdbx_seq_one_letter_code
_entity_poly.pdbx_strand_id
1 'polypeptide(L)'
;MPEDELETSELKEKLEQSIEGAVEAAEHRGRWIVYLSFTTAVIAVLAAISALESGTYSNEALLEKNEALLAQTKASDQWAYYQAKSVKGTIYATQAAAVEASNPELASTAKREASRYAAEEEEISKAAKEFEKEVKEDSERSGQSMEHHHRFAYAVTMFQIS
;
A
#
# COMPACT_ATOMS: atom_id res chain seq x y z
N MET A 1 -9.96 35.68 -80.06
CA MET A 1 -9.19 35.33 -78.86
C MET A 1 -10.13 34.99 -77.69
N PRO A 2 -10.89 33.88 -77.72
CA PRO A 2 -11.67 33.44 -76.57
C PRO A 2 -10.98 32.36 -75.69
N GLU A 3 -9.87 31.79 -76.14
CA GLU A 3 -9.23 30.64 -75.47
C GLU A 3 -8.48 31.03 -74.17
N ASP A 4 -7.83 32.20 -74.13
CA ASP A 4 -7.12 32.71 -72.94
C ASP A 4 -8.07 33.10 -71.77
N GLU A 5 -9.30 33.55 -72.07
CA GLU A 5 -10.31 33.88 -71.06
C GLU A 5 -10.93 32.63 -70.43
N LEU A 6 -11.06 31.54 -71.20
CA LEU A 6 -11.55 30.25 -70.72
C LEU A 6 -10.55 29.59 -69.76
N GLU A 7 -9.26 29.54 -70.11
CA GLU A 7 -8.23 28.97 -69.22
C GLU A 7 -8.09 29.75 -67.91
N THR A 8 -8.19 31.08 -67.95
CA THR A 8 -8.17 31.90 -66.73
C THR A 8 -9.43 31.74 -65.88
N SER A 9 -10.59 31.45 -66.47
CA SER A 9 -11.82 31.14 -65.73
C SER A 9 -11.77 29.76 -65.05
N GLU A 10 -11.28 28.73 -65.73
CA GLU A 10 -11.10 27.39 -65.16
C GLU A 10 -10.04 27.37 -64.06
N LEU A 11 -8.96 28.14 -64.21
CA LEU A 11 -7.94 28.30 -63.17
C LEU A 11 -8.49 29.01 -61.93
N LYS A 12 -9.36 30.00 -62.10
CA LYS A 12 -10.05 30.66 -60.98
C LYS A 12 -11.01 29.71 -60.28
N GLU A 13 -11.79 28.93 -61.03
CA GLU A 13 -12.73 27.94 -60.48
C GLU A 13 -11.99 26.82 -59.72
N LYS A 14 -10.88 26.32 -60.25
CA LYS A 14 -10.00 25.35 -59.54
C LYS A 14 -9.37 25.95 -58.30
N LEU A 15 -8.99 27.23 -58.34
CA LEU A 15 -8.42 27.94 -57.19
C LEU A 15 -9.49 28.14 -56.10
N GLU A 16 -10.70 28.54 -56.46
CA GLU A 16 -11.83 28.68 -55.54
C GLU A 16 -12.21 27.33 -54.93
N GLN A 17 -12.35 26.25 -55.72
CA GLN A 17 -12.56 24.89 -55.19
C GLN A 17 -11.46 24.43 -54.24
N SER A 18 -10.19 24.75 -54.55
CA SER A 18 -9.06 24.39 -53.69
C SER A 18 -9.06 25.18 -52.39
N ILE A 19 -9.47 26.45 -52.42
CA ILE A 19 -9.61 27.30 -51.24
C ILE A 19 -10.80 26.85 -50.39
N GLU A 20 -11.97 26.59 -50.98
CA GLU A 20 -13.15 26.07 -50.27
C GLU A 20 -12.84 24.71 -49.61
N GLY A 21 -12.23 23.78 -50.34
CA GLY A 21 -11.81 22.49 -49.79
C GLY A 21 -10.76 22.63 -48.67
N ALA A 22 -9.87 23.62 -48.76
CA ALA A 22 -8.91 23.91 -47.69
C ALA A 22 -9.58 24.53 -46.45
N VAL A 23 -10.57 25.40 -46.64
CA VAL A 23 -11.35 26.04 -45.56
C VAL A 23 -12.22 25.01 -44.84
N GLU A 24 -12.96 24.17 -45.57
CA GLU A 24 -13.74 23.08 -44.96
C GLU A 24 -12.84 22.08 -44.22
N ALA A 25 -11.69 21.71 -44.80
CA ALA A 25 -10.73 20.84 -44.13
C ALA A 25 -10.13 21.48 -42.87
N ALA A 26 -9.92 22.81 -42.88
CA ALA A 26 -9.43 23.55 -41.73
C ALA A 26 -10.50 23.63 -40.61
N GLU A 27 -11.76 23.86 -40.95
CA GLU A 27 -12.87 23.85 -39.99
C GLU A 27 -13.08 22.46 -39.38
N HIS A 28 -13.06 21.40 -40.20
CA HIS A 28 -13.16 20.02 -39.72
C HIS A 28 -11.98 19.65 -38.82
N ARG A 29 -10.74 20.04 -39.17
CA ARG A 29 -9.58 19.87 -38.28
C ARG A 29 -9.72 20.68 -37.00
N GLY A 30 -10.15 21.93 -37.05
CA GLY A 30 -10.35 22.77 -35.88
C GLY A 30 -11.35 22.16 -34.90
N ARG A 31 -12.49 21.70 -35.42
CA ARG A 31 -13.50 21.01 -34.61
C ARG A 31 -12.97 19.69 -34.03
N TRP A 32 -12.23 18.90 -34.81
CA TRP A 32 -11.59 17.67 -34.33
C TRP A 32 -10.54 17.94 -33.22
N ILE A 33 -9.71 18.98 -33.38
CA ILE A 33 -8.72 19.38 -32.37
C ILE A 33 -9.40 19.84 -31.07
N VAL A 34 -10.51 20.58 -31.17
CA VAL A 34 -11.30 21.00 -29.98
C VAL A 34 -11.89 19.77 -29.28
N TYR A 35 -12.49 18.83 -30.02
CA TYR A 35 -13.00 17.59 -29.44
C TYR A 35 -11.89 16.77 -28.77
N LEU A 36 -10.75 16.58 -29.46
CA LEU A 36 -9.59 15.86 -28.92
C LEU A 36 -9.11 16.52 -27.62
N SER A 37 -8.87 17.83 -27.63
CA SER A 37 -8.40 18.57 -26.45
C SER A 37 -9.35 18.47 -25.27
N PHE A 38 -10.67 18.56 -25.53
CA PHE A 38 -11.68 18.40 -24.50
C PHE A 38 -11.70 16.97 -23.92
N THR A 39 -11.66 15.95 -24.75
CA THR A 39 -11.61 14.55 -24.30
C THR A 39 -10.35 14.24 -23.51
N THR A 40 -9.18 14.73 -23.95
CA THR A 40 -7.92 14.61 -23.22
C THR A 40 -7.98 15.33 -21.87
N ALA A 41 -8.56 16.53 -21.82
CA ALA A 41 -8.73 17.25 -20.56
C ALA A 41 -9.61 16.48 -19.56
N VAL A 42 -10.72 15.88 -20.03
CA VAL A 42 -11.59 15.05 -19.18
C VAL A 42 -10.86 13.81 -18.67
N ILE A 43 -10.13 13.09 -19.54
CA ILE A 43 -9.33 11.92 -19.15
C ILE A 43 -8.26 12.33 -18.13
N ALA A 44 -7.58 13.46 -18.34
CA ALA A 44 -6.56 13.97 -17.42
C ALA A 44 -7.12 14.27 -16.02
N VAL A 45 -8.32 14.86 -15.94
CA VAL A 45 -9.00 15.12 -14.65
C VAL A 45 -9.36 13.81 -13.95
N LEU A 46 -9.91 12.82 -14.68
CA LEU A 46 -10.24 11.51 -14.12
C LEU A 46 -8.98 10.74 -13.65
N ALA A 47 -7.89 10.84 -14.41
CA ALA A 47 -6.59 10.29 -14.04
C ALA A 47 -6.04 10.95 -12.76
N ALA A 48 -6.12 12.28 -12.66
CA ALA A 48 -5.67 13.02 -11.48
C ALA A 48 -6.46 12.65 -10.22
N ILE A 49 -7.78 12.54 -10.32
CA ILE A 49 -8.64 12.09 -9.20
C ILE A 49 -8.27 10.66 -8.78
N SER A 50 -8.12 9.75 -9.76
CA SER A 50 -7.76 8.36 -9.48
C SER A 50 -6.38 8.26 -8.81
N ALA A 51 -5.43 9.10 -9.22
CA ALA A 51 -4.09 9.15 -8.62
C ALA A 51 -4.12 9.69 -7.19
N LEU A 52 -4.94 10.70 -6.90
CA LEU A 52 -5.09 11.24 -5.56
C LEU A 52 -5.73 10.22 -4.59
N GLU A 53 -6.80 9.54 -5.03
CA GLU A 53 -7.44 8.48 -4.24
C GLU A 53 -6.48 7.32 -4.01
N SER A 54 -5.81 6.84 -5.06
CA SER A 54 -4.79 5.78 -4.95
C SER A 54 -3.69 6.15 -3.95
N GLY A 55 -3.18 7.38 -3.98
CA GLY A 55 -2.19 7.86 -3.03
C GLY A 55 -2.71 7.91 -1.59
N THR A 56 -3.96 8.31 -1.39
CA THR A 56 -4.59 8.40 -0.06
C THR A 56 -4.74 7.02 0.57
N TYR A 57 -5.29 6.03 -0.16
CA TYR A 57 -5.37 4.64 0.32
C TYR A 57 -3.99 4.02 0.54
N SER A 58 -3.01 4.32 -0.32
CA SER A 58 -1.63 3.85 -0.10
C SER A 58 -1.06 4.38 1.23
N ASN A 59 -1.32 5.64 1.55
CA ASN A 59 -0.81 6.26 2.76
C ASN A 59 -1.49 5.69 4.01
N GLU A 60 -2.81 5.49 3.95
CA GLU A 60 -3.56 4.83 5.03
C GLU A 60 -3.05 3.41 5.27
N ALA A 61 -2.94 2.61 4.20
CA ALA A 61 -2.44 1.24 4.29
C ALA A 61 -1.02 1.19 4.89
N LEU A 62 -0.16 2.16 4.56
CA LEU A 62 1.19 2.28 5.12
C LEU A 62 1.16 2.63 6.62
N LEU A 63 0.27 3.53 7.04
CA LEU A 63 0.12 3.91 8.44
C LEU A 63 -0.32 2.71 9.27
N GLU A 64 -1.37 2.01 8.85
CA GLU A 64 -1.86 0.78 9.50
C GLU A 64 -0.78 -0.30 9.54
N LYS A 65 0.02 -0.45 8.47
CA LYS A 65 1.13 -1.41 8.47
C LYS A 65 2.25 -1.03 9.43
N ASN A 66 2.53 0.27 9.60
CA ASN A 66 3.52 0.73 10.56
C ASN A 66 3.07 0.47 12.00
N GLU A 67 1.78 0.65 12.30
CA GLU A 67 1.19 0.28 13.58
C GLU A 67 1.32 -1.24 13.83
N ALA A 68 0.96 -2.06 12.83
CA ALA A 68 1.15 -3.51 12.89
C ALA A 68 2.62 -3.91 13.14
N LEU A 69 3.58 -3.24 12.48
CA LEU A 69 5.02 -3.49 12.68
C LEU A 69 5.49 -3.10 14.08
N LEU A 70 4.97 -1.99 14.62
CA LEU A 70 5.27 -1.57 15.99
C LEU A 70 4.73 -2.61 16.99
N ALA A 71 3.49 -3.05 16.84
CA ALA A 71 2.89 -4.10 17.66
C ALA A 71 3.66 -5.43 17.53
N GLN A 72 4.12 -5.77 16.32
CA GLN A 72 4.88 -6.99 16.07
C GLN A 72 6.26 -6.95 16.74
N THR A 73 6.89 -5.77 16.75
CA THR A 73 8.14 -5.55 17.48
C THR A 73 7.93 -5.74 18.97
N LYS A 74 6.87 -5.14 19.55
CA LYS A 74 6.52 -5.31 20.96
C LYS A 74 6.22 -6.78 21.32
N ALA A 75 5.47 -7.49 20.47
CA ALA A 75 5.21 -8.92 20.65
C ALA A 75 6.51 -9.74 20.65
N SER A 76 7.42 -9.44 19.72
CA SER A 76 8.72 -10.10 19.61
C SER A 76 9.59 -9.86 20.85
N ASP A 77 9.60 -8.62 21.36
CA ASP A 77 10.30 -8.28 22.60
C ASP A 77 9.74 -9.02 23.81
N GLN A 78 8.40 -9.16 23.91
CA GLN A 78 7.77 -9.94 24.98
C GLN A 78 8.11 -11.43 24.87
N TRP A 79 8.12 -12.01 23.68
CA TRP A 79 8.54 -13.39 23.48
C TRP A 79 10.02 -13.62 23.80
N ALA A 80 10.89 -12.67 23.47
CA ALA A 80 12.29 -12.70 23.85
C ALA A 80 12.44 -12.62 25.39
N TYR A 81 11.66 -11.77 26.05
CA TYR A 81 11.65 -11.66 27.50
C TYR A 81 11.13 -12.94 28.18
N TYR A 82 10.05 -13.53 27.64
CA TYR A 82 9.53 -14.84 28.05
C TYR A 82 10.63 -15.91 27.96
N GLN A 83 11.31 -16.00 26.82
CA GLN A 83 12.37 -16.99 26.62
C GLN A 83 13.52 -16.78 27.63
N ALA A 84 13.92 -15.54 27.88
CA ALA A 84 14.95 -15.24 28.88
C ALA A 84 14.53 -15.65 30.30
N LYS A 85 13.25 -15.50 30.66
CA LYS A 85 12.70 -15.93 31.95
C LYS A 85 12.64 -17.45 32.05
N SER A 86 12.20 -18.12 30.99
CA SER A 86 12.16 -19.59 30.91
C SER A 86 13.53 -20.23 31.08
N VAL A 87 14.57 -19.64 30.46
CA VAL A 87 15.96 -20.07 30.67
C VAL A 87 16.37 -19.90 32.13
N LYS A 88 16.08 -18.76 32.77
CA LYS A 88 16.40 -18.54 34.20
C LYS A 88 15.65 -19.52 35.10
N GLY A 89 14.36 -19.73 34.86
CA GLY A 89 13.54 -20.71 35.60
C GLY A 89 14.12 -22.13 35.48
N THR A 90 14.52 -22.53 34.27
CA THR A 90 15.17 -23.82 34.01
C THR A 90 16.50 -23.95 34.74
N ILE A 91 17.31 -22.90 34.82
CA ILE A 91 18.56 -22.89 35.59
C ILE A 91 18.29 -23.10 37.08
N TYR A 92 17.29 -22.43 37.66
CA TYR A 92 16.94 -22.65 39.08
C TYR A 92 16.34 -24.04 39.32
N ALA A 93 15.53 -24.56 38.40
CA ALA A 93 14.98 -25.91 38.49
C ALA A 93 16.10 -26.98 38.44
N THR A 94 17.07 -26.82 37.55
CA THR A 94 18.23 -27.72 37.45
C THR A 94 19.15 -27.61 38.66
N GLN A 95 19.37 -26.39 39.18
CA GLN A 95 20.11 -26.19 40.45
C GLN A 95 19.41 -26.89 41.61
N ALA A 96 18.09 -26.75 41.73
CA ALA A 96 17.32 -27.42 42.78
C ALA A 96 17.48 -28.94 42.72
N ALA A 97 17.39 -29.53 41.53
CA ALA A 97 17.58 -30.96 41.34
C ALA A 97 19.00 -31.43 41.67
N ALA A 98 20.02 -30.62 41.34
CA ALA A 98 21.43 -30.96 41.60
C ALA A 98 21.79 -30.97 43.08
N VAL A 99 21.14 -30.13 43.90
CA VAL A 99 21.45 -29.95 45.33
C VAL A 99 20.43 -30.58 46.27
N GLU A 100 19.39 -31.22 45.73
CA GLU A 100 18.28 -31.83 46.50
C GLU A 100 18.78 -32.78 47.61
N ALA A 101 19.77 -33.62 47.31
CA ALA A 101 20.31 -34.59 48.27
C ALA A 101 21.38 -34.02 49.21
N SER A 102 22.09 -32.96 48.80
CA SER A 102 23.26 -32.43 49.52
C SER A 102 22.95 -31.17 50.34
N ASN A 103 21.96 -30.38 49.93
CA ASN A 103 21.53 -29.16 50.62
C ASN A 103 20.02 -28.88 50.37
N PRO A 104 19.13 -29.49 51.19
CA PRO A 104 17.68 -29.38 51.02
C PRO A 104 17.12 -27.95 51.14
N GLU A 105 17.73 -27.09 51.95
CA GLU A 105 17.29 -25.68 52.08
C GLU A 105 17.58 -24.88 50.80
N LEU A 106 18.76 -25.08 50.21
CA LEU A 106 19.11 -24.46 48.94
C LEU A 106 18.18 -24.97 47.82
N ALA A 107 17.88 -26.27 47.80
CA ALA A 107 16.96 -26.87 46.83
C ALA A 107 15.54 -26.29 46.94
N SER A 108 15.03 -26.11 48.16
CA SER A 108 13.72 -25.47 48.41
C SER A 108 13.69 -24.01 47.91
N THR A 109 14.75 -23.25 48.19
CA THR A 109 14.86 -21.86 47.73
C THR A 109 14.88 -21.78 46.20
N ALA A 110 15.66 -22.64 45.54
CA ALA A 110 15.75 -22.70 44.09
C ALA A 110 14.42 -23.15 43.44
N LYS A 111 13.68 -24.11 44.04
CA LYS A 111 12.31 -24.47 43.58
C LYS A 111 11.34 -23.30 43.66
N ARG A 112 11.42 -22.49 44.72
CA ARG A 112 10.59 -21.29 44.87
C ARG A 112 10.91 -20.25 43.79
N GLU A 113 12.18 -20.01 43.51
CA GLU A 113 12.62 -19.10 42.44
C GLU A 113 12.16 -19.59 41.06
N ALA A 114 12.30 -20.89 40.76
CA ALA A 114 11.81 -21.49 39.53
C ALA A 114 10.28 -21.33 39.38
N SER A 115 9.53 -21.54 40.46
CA SER A 115 8.07 -21.34 40.47
C SER A 115 7.67 -19.88 40.26
N ARG A 116 8.46 -18.92 40.80
CA ARG A 116 8.24 -17.49 40.58
C ARG A 116 8.40 -17.14 39.09
N TYR A 117 9.47 -17.62 38.45
CA TYR A 117 9.69 -17.37 37.02
C TYR A 117 8.59 -18.00 36.15
N ALA A 118 8.12 -19.21 36.49
CA ALA A 118 7.00 -19.85 35.78
C ALA A 118 5.69 -19.03 35.89
N ALA A 119 5.43 -18.40 37.03
CA ALA A 119 4.28 -17.51 37.19
C ALA A 119 4.44 -16.19 36.39
N GLU A 120 5.63 -15.60 36.38
CA GLU A 120 5.93 -14.41 35.58
C GLU A 120 5.81 -14.69 34.06
N GLU A 121 6.24 -15.87 33.62
CA GLU A 121 6.14 -16.34 32.23
C GLU A 121 4.70 -16.34 31.71
N GLU A 122 3.72 -16.73 32.53
CA GLU A 122 2.32 -16.76 32.12
C GLU A 122 1.81 -15.36 31.78
N GLU A 123 2.09 -14.37 32.63
CA GLU A 123 1.70 -12.98 32.41
C GLU A 123 2.40 -12.36 31.19
N ILE A 124 3.69 -12.65 30.98
CA ILE A 124 4.42 -12.22 29.79
C ILE A 124 3.81 -12.84 28.52
N SER A 125 3.44 -14.12 28.57
CA SER A 125 2.82 -14.79 27.43
C SER A 125 1.44 -14.23 27.07
N LYS A 126 0.67 -13.77 28.06
CA LYS A 126 -0.62 -13.10 27.84
C LYS A 126 -0.41 -11.76 27.13
N ALA A 127 0.53 -10.94 27.63
CA ALA A 127 0.89 -9.67 27.00
C ALA A 127 1.40 -9.85 25.55
N ALA A 128 2.24 -10.87 25.31
CA ALA A 128 2.72 -11.18 23.96
C ALA A 128 1.57 -11.52 23.00
N LYS A 129 0.62 -12.37 23.44
CA LYS A 129 -0.56 -12.75 22.65
C LYS A 129 -1.52 -11.59 22.38
N GLU A 130 -1.60 -10.64 23.30
CA GLU A 130 -2.40 -9.43 23.12
C GLU A 130 -1.82 -8.55 22.00
N PHE A 131 -0.50 -8.35 21.99
CA PHE A 131 0.17 -7.68 20.87
C PHE A 131 0.05 -8.46 19.56
N GLU A 132 0.13 -9.80 19.56
CA GLU A 132 -0.11 -10.59 18.34
C GLU A 132 -1.53 -10.43 17.78
N LYS A 133 -2.52 -10.24 18.66
CA LYS A 133 -3.89 -9.94 18.24
C LYS A 133 -3.97 -8.58 17.54
N GLU A 134 -3.35 -7.55 18.14
CA GLU A 134 -3.26 -6.20 17.56
C GLU A 134 -2.57 -6.24 16.18
N VAL A 135 -1.44 -6.94 16.05
CA VAL A 135 -0.73 -7.14 14.78
C VAL A 135 -1.64 -7.71 13.69
N LYS A 136 -2.46 -8.71 14.06
CA LYS A 136 -3.35 -9.37 13.11
C LYS A 136 -4.46 -8.43 12.67
N GLU A 137 -5.09 -7.73 13.61
CA GLU A 137 -6.15 -6.76 13.33
C GLU A 137 -5.64 -5.62 12.42
N ASP A 138 -4.46 -5.07 12.72
CA ASP A 138 -3.86 -3.97 11.98
C ASP A 138 -3.39 -4.40 10.58
N SER A 139 -2.82 -5.61 10.48
CA SER A 139 -2.44 -6.18 9.18
C SER A 139 -3.64 -6.46 8.28
N GLU A 140 -4.76 -6.91 8.86
CA GLU A 140 -6.00 -7.14 8.11
C GLU A 140 -6.58 -5.82 7.59
N ARG A 141 -6.57 -4.74 8.40
CA ARG A 141 -7.00 -3.40 7.97
C ARG A 141 -6.10 -2.86 6.85
N SER A 142 -4.77 -2.94 7.03
CA SER A 142 -3.79 -2.56 6.01
C SER A 142 -4.00 -3.30 4.69
N GLY A 143 -4.32 -4.59 4.75
CA GLY A 143 -4.63 -5.40 3.58
C GLY A 143 -5.85 -4.90 2.79
N GLN A 144 -6.92 -4.51 3.49
CA GLN A 144 -8.14 -3.96 2.87
C GLN A 144 -7.85 -2.62 2.19
N SER A 145 -7.13 -1.73 2.88
CA SER A 145 -6.75 -0.43 2.32
C SER A 145 -5.84 -0.57 1.08
N MET A 146 -4.92 -1.54 1.10
CA MET A 146 -4.07 -1.86 -0.06
C MET A 146 -4.87 -2.40 -1.26
N GLU A 147 -5.95 -3.15 -1.03
CA GLU A 147 -6.83 -3.59 -2.11
C GLU A 147 -7.51 -2.40 -2.82
N HIS A 148 -7.98 -1.41 -2.04
CA HIS A 148 -8.51 -0.16 -2.59
C HIS A 148 -7.43 0.59 -3.39
N HIS A 149 -6.21 0.70 -2.87
CA HIS A 149 -5.08 1.29 -3.59
C HIS A 149 -4.85 0.63 -4.94
N HIS A 150 -4.79 -0.71 -5.01
CA HIS A 150 -4.59 -1.44 -6.26
C HIS A 150 -5.70 -1.16 -7.28
N ARG A 151 -6.97 -1.11 -6.85
CA ARG A 151 -8.10 -0.82 -7.76
C ARG A 151 -7.98 0.57 -8.39
N PHE A 152 -7.63 1.59 -7.61
CA PHE A 152 -7.41 2.93 -8.15
C PHE A 152 -6.13 3.04 -8.98
N ALA A 153 -5.06 2.33 -8.59
CA ALA A 153 -3.83 2.28 -9.37
C ALA A 153 -4.07 1.70 -10.77
N TYR A 154 -4.85 0.62 -10.90
CA TYR A 154 -5.24 0.08 -12.20
C TYR A 154 -6.07 1.08 -13.03
N ALA A 155 -6.96 1.85 -12.40
CA ALA A 155 -7.70 2.90 -13.09
C ALA A 155 -6.76 3.99 -13.64
N VAL A 156 -5.78 4.44 -12.85
CA VAL A 156 -4.76 5.40 -13.29
C VAL A 156 -3.98 4.85 -14.48
N THR A 157 -3.51 3.59 -14.41
CA THR A 157 -2.76 2.97 -15.50
C THR A 157 -3.59 2.88 -16.78
N MET A 158 -4.89 2.56 -16.68
CA MET A 158 -5.77 2.57 -17.86
C MET A 158 -5.86 3.95 -18.50
N PHE A 159 -6.03 5.02 -17.71
CA PHE A 159 -6.07 6.39 -18.24
C PHE A 159 -4.73 6.86 -18.82
N GLN A 160 -3.60 6.36 -18.33
CA GLN A 160 -2.26 6.72 -18.84
C GLN A 160 -1.91 6.04 -20.16
N ILE A 161 -2.46 4.85 -20.42
CA ILE A 161 -2.28 4.10 -21.67
C ILE A 161 -3.26 4.57 -22.76
N SER A 162 -4.36 5.25 -22.37
CA SER A 162 -5.44 5.72 -23.26
C SER A 162 -5.10 6.96 -24.08
#